data_AF-A0A9P8PIG0-F1
#
_entry.id   AF-A0A9P8PIG0-F1
#
_cell.length_a   1.000
_cell.length_b   1.000
_cell.length_c   1.000
_cell.angle_alpha   90.00
_cell.angle_beta   90.00
_cell.angle_gamma   90.00
#
_symmetry.space_group_name_H-M   'P 1'
#
loop_
_entity.id
_entity.type
_entity.pdbx_description
1 polymer ?
#
loop_
_entity_poly.entity_id
_entity_poly.type
_entity_poly.pdbx_seq_one_letter_code
_entity_poly.pdbx_strand_id
1 'polypeptide(L)'
;MSEEISPLNTARHIKYFKMCLTALPSRAQKQDSNKLLLIYCSVCALSLLGYEFTAEEKKDISAFIYLHYVPTGEGFRGSLTHKLQPWNRYDPGTLANTYSALCILITLGDEYRKKLDSEAIMKYIKSTQIENGSFLSILDIDGKPFGDGDLRQCYLAASIRKLLQYPANGVNDFDVDKMQQYIISSRAYDGGLGTQESHAGLTFCGLAALKLTNRIDGTNWDTTIDWLAHRQIFYDQYNSDLLQYDYCDDTDQGGHNGRANKYADTCYSFWCAGSLSLLNASQFIDRQLACRYLLNVTQNQIIGGFSKTDADDPDPYHAYLGLAALSLLKFEGLKELDTMLVIPKDASSVLSS
;
A
#
# COMPACT_ATOMS: atom_id res chain seq x y z
N MET A 1 0.69 30.71 17.52
CA MET A 1 0.13 29.85 18.59
C MET A 1 0.19 28.44 18.06
N SER A 2 0.91 27.52 18.70
CA SER A 2 0.90 26.11 18.29
C SER A 2 -0.51 25.56 18.51
N GLU A 3 -1.27 25.38 17.44
CA GLU A 3 -2.55 24.67 17.55
C GLU A 3 -2.31 23.26 18.07
N GLU A 4 -3.11 22.86 19.06
CA GLU A 4 -3.04 21.56 19.69
C GLU A 4 -3.36 20.45 18.67
N ILE A 5 -2.57 19.38 18.67
CA ILE A 5 -2.81 18.22 17.81
C ILE A 5 -4.01 17.46 18.38
N SER A 6 -5.05 17.29 17.55
CA SER A 6 -6.26 16.57 17.93
C SER A 6 -5.95 15.10 18.26
N PRO A 7 -6.68 14.47 19.19
CA PRO A 7 -6.46 13.06 19.48
C PRO A 7 -6.89 12.17 18.31
N LEU A 8 -6.24 11.02 18.17
CA LEU A 8 -6.70 9.96 17.31
C LEU A 8 -8.02 9.40 17.84
N ASN A 9 -9.10 9.49 17.06
CA ASN A 9 -10.43 9.01 17.48
C ASN A 9 -10.59 7.48 17.29
N THR A 10 -9.77 6.68 17.99
CA THR A 10 -9.66 5.22 17.81
C THR A 10 -11.02 4.52 17.75
N ALA A 11 -11.94 4.83 18.68
CA ALA A 11 -13.28 4.21 18.71
C ALA A 11 -14.10 4.49 17.43
N ARG A 12 -14.00 5.70 16.85
CA ARG A 12 -14.68 6.03 15.60
C ARG A 12 -14.04 5.32 14.42
N HIS A 13 -12.71 5.27 14.34
CA HIS A 13 -12.02 4.51 13.30
C HIS A 13 -12.38 3.02 13.33
N ILE A 14 -12.43 2.39 14.51
CA ILE A 14 -12.88 1.00 14.64
C ILE A 14 -14.30 0.83 14.10
N LYS A 15 -15.24 1.71 14.50
CA LYS A 15 -16.62 1.67 13.99
C LYS A 15 -16.67 1.82 12.46
N TYR A 16 -15.88 2.75 11.91
CA TYR A 16 -15.77 2.99 10.48
C TYR A 16 -15.33 1.73 9.72
N PHE A 17 -14.23 1.10 10.11
CA PHE A 17 -13.73 -0.08 9.39
C PHE A 17 -14.61 -1.31 9.58
N LYS A 18 -15.26 -1.48 10.73
CA LYS A 18 -16.29 -2.52 10.91
C LYS A 18 -17.47 -2.33 9.97
N MET A 19 -17.90 -1.08 9.77
CA MET A 19 -18.91 -0.75 8.77
C MET A 19 -18.42 -1.12 7.36
N CYS A 20 -17.20 -0.73 6.98
CA CYS A 20 -16.64 -1.04 5.66
C CYS A 20 -16.53 -2.55 5.38
N LEU A 21 -16.24 -3.38 6.38
CA LEU A 21 -16.25 -4.84 6.26
C LEU A 21 -17.66 -5.43 6.09
N THR A 22 -18.68 -4.74 6.60
CA THR A 22 -20.08 -5.20 6.54
C THR A 22 -20.76 -4.74 5.25
N ALA A 23 -20.60 -3.46 4.90
CA ALA A 23 -21.23 -2.84 3.75
C ALA A 23 -20.42 -1.62 3.26
N LEU A 24 -20.30 -1.50 1.94
CA LEU A 24 -19.70 -0.34 1.28
C LEU A 24 -20.80 0.56 0.70
N PRO A 25 -20.58 1.88 0.61
CA PRO A 25 -21.55 2.80 0.02
C PRO A 25 -21.73 2.52 -1.48
N SER A 26 -22.87 2.92 -2.06
CA SER A 26 -23.18 2.68 -3.49
C SER A 26 -22.12 3.24 -4.45
N ARG A 27 -21.46 4.36 -4.09
CA ARG A 27 -20.34 4.93 -4.86
C ARG A 27 -19.16 3.95 -5.05
N ALA A 28 -19.01 2.96 -4.17
CA ALA A 28 -17.98 1.94 -4.26
C ALA A 28 -18.24 0.91 -5.37
N GLN A 29 -19.39 0.91 -6.04
CA GLN A 29 -19.68 0.00 -7.15
C GLN A 29 -18.63 0.10 -8.27
N LYS A 30 -18.10 1.30 -8.55
CA LYS A 30 -17.02 1.51 -9.54
C LYS A 30 -15.70 0.83 -9.15
N GLN A 31 -15.58 0.40 -7.89
CA GLN A 31 -14.43 -0.25 -7.29
C GLN A 31 -14.64 -1.76 -7.10
N ASP A 32 -15.60 -2.39 -7.78
CA ASP A 32 -15.91 -3.81 -7.53
C ASP A 32 -14.69 -4.72 -7.76
N SER A 33 -13.86 -4.42 -8.76
CA SER A 33 -12.59 -5.11 -9.02
C SER A 33 -11.53 -4.96 -7.92
N ASN A 34 -11.73 -4.02 -6.98
CA ASN A 34 -10.83 -3.70 -5.86
C ASN A 34 -11.38 -4.19 -4.50
N LYS A 35 -12.35 -5.11 -4.49
CA LYS A 35 -12.98 -5.60 -3.25
C LYS A 35 -11.95 -6.08 -2.23
N LEU A 36 -10.96 -6.88 -2.66
CA LEU A 36 -9.93 -7.39 -1.75
C LEU A 36 -9.02 -6.29 -1.19
N LEU A 37 -8.73 -5.25 -1.97
CA LEU A 37 -7.98 -4.08 -1.48
C LEU A 37 -8.73 -3.37 -0.34
N LEU A 38 -10.04 -3.17 -0.49
CA LEU A 38 -10.86 -2.51 0.54
C LEU A 38 -10.98 -3.34 1.82
N ILE A 39 -11.07 -4.67 1.69
CA ILE A 39 -11.05 -5.58 2.85
C ILE A 39 -9.67 -5.57 3.51
N TYR A 40 -8.59 -5.60 2.73
CA TYR A 40 -7.22 -5.48 3.22
C TYR A 40 -7.02 -4.21 4.05
N CYS A 41 -7.39 -3.05 3.51
CA CYS A 41 -7.30 -1.78 4.23
C CYS A 41 -8.07 -1.83 5.55
N SER A 42 -9.27 -2.42 5.54
CA SER A 42 -10.13 -2.48 6.73
C SER A 42 -9.61 -3.46 7.81
N VAL A 43 -9.16 -4.66 7.40
CA VAL A 43 -8.62 -5.68 8.32
C VAL A 43 -7.31 -5.19 8.94
N CYS A 44 -6.39 -4.68 8.12
CA CYS A 44 -5.12 -4.18 8.60
C CYS A 44 -5.28 -2.94 9.49
N ALA A 45 -6.18 -2.01 9.15
CA ALA A 45 -6.48 -0.87 9.99
C ALA A 45 -7.02 -1.27 11.37
N LEU A 46 -7.99 -2.19 11.41
CA LEU A 46 -8.54 -2.71 12.66
C LEU A 46 -7.44 -3.34 13.54
N SER A 47 -6.60 -4.20 12.97
CA SER A 47 -5.49 -4.79 13.70
C SER A 47 -4.50 -3.73 14.19
N LEU A 48 -4.16 -2.74 13.37
CA LEU A 48 -3.26 -1.63 13.73
C LEU A 48 -3.81 -0.76 14.88
N LEU A 49 -5.14 -0.62 14.96
CA LEU A 49 -5.88 0.06 16.05
C LEU A 49 -6.03 -0.80 17.32
N GLY A 50 -5.49 -2.02 17.34
CA GLY A 50 -5.63 -2.93 18.48
C GLY A 50 -6.97 -3.64 18.59
N TYR A 51 -7.73 -3.73 17.49
CA TYR A 51 -8.95 -4.54 17.46
C TYR A 51 -8.61 -6.04 17.51
N GLU A 52 -9.17 -6.73 18.50
CA GLU A 52 -9.03 -8.17 18.65
C GLU A 52 -10.18 -8.90 17.95
N PHE A 53 -9.91 -9.46 16.77
CA PHE A 53 -10.88 -10.25 16.02
C PHE A 53 -11.25 -11.53 16.76
N THR A 54 -12.55 -11.81 16.83
CA THR A 54 -13.08 -13.09 17.34
C THR A 54 -12.70 -14.25 16.42
N ALA A 55 -12.75 -15.48 16.95
CA ALA A 55 -12.50 -16.68 16.16
C ALA A 55 -13.47 -16.82 14.96
N GLU A 56 -14.73 -16.44 15.13
CA GLU A 56 -15.72 -16.49 14.05
C GLU A 56 -15.47 -15.42 13.00
N GLU A 57 -15.14 -14.17 13.38
CA GLU A 57 -14.76 -13.13 12.41
C GLU A 57 -13.55 -13.56 11.57
N LYS A 58 -12.51 -14.11 12.21
CA LYS A 58 -11.32 -14.62 11.49
C LYS A 58 -11.70 -15.70 10.49
N LYS A 59 -12.53 -16.67 10.92
CA LYS A 59 -13.00 -17.78 10.09
C LYS A 59 -13.85 -17.30 8.91
N ASP A 60 -14.82 -16.43 9.15
CA ASP A 60 -15.76 -15.94 8.14
C ASP A 60 -15.06 -15.07 7.10
N ILE A 61 -14.21 -14.14 7.54
CA ILE A 61 -13.44 -13.29 6.63
C ILE A 61 -12.50 -14.16 5.81
N SER A 62 -11.70 -15.04 6.42
CA SER A 62 -10.80 -15.94 5.68
C SER A 62 -11.56 -16.83 4.69
N ALA A 63 -12.70 -17.40 5.08
CA ALA A 63 -13.53 -18.21 4.19
C ALA A 63 -14.01 -17.39 2.98
N PHE A 64 -14.43 -16.13 3.19
CA PHE A 64 -14.78 -15.24 2.10
C PHE A 64 -13.59 -14.96 1.16
N ILE A 65 -12.39 -14.71 1.70
CA ILE A 65 -11.18 -14.52 0.88
C ILE A 65 -10.89 -15.75 0.02
N TYR A 66 -11.06 -16.96 0.54
CA TYR A 66 -10.85 -18.18 -0.25
C TYR A 66 -11.83 -18.36 -1.41
N LEU A 67 -13.02 -17.72 -1.39
CA LEU A 67 -13.92 -17.72 -2.54
C LEU A 67 -13.32 -16.99 -3.76
N HIS A 68 -12.34 -16.11 -3.53
CA HIS A 68 -11.61 -15.40 -4.57
C HIS A 68 -10.40 -16.17 -5.11
N TYR A 69 -9.99 -17.27 -4.47
CA TYR A 69 -8.91 -18.10 -5.00
C TYR A 69 -9.36 -18.75 -6.32
N VAL A 70 -8.54 -18.63 -7.37
CA VAL A 70 -8.91 -19.17 -8.68
C VAL A 70 -8.66 -20.68 -8.75
N PRO A 71 -9.52 -21.47 -9.42
CA PRO A 71 -9.37 -22.93 -9.52
C PRO A 71 -8.03 -23.40 -10.11
N THR A 72 -7.34 -22.58 -10.90
CA THR A 72 -6.01 -22.91 -11.45
C THR A 72 -4.90 -22.84 -10.42
N GLY A 73 -5.16 -22.24 -9.26
CA GLY A 73 -4.16 -22.00 -8.22
C GLY A 73 -3.34 -20.72 -8.42
N GLU A 74 -3.52 -19.99 -9.52
CA GLU A 74 -2.73 -18.82 -9.97
C GLU A 74 -3.10 -17.50 -9.26
N GLY A 75 -3.42 -17.57 -7.95
CA GLY A 75 -3.71 -16.41 -7.12
C GLY A 75 -5.19 -16.06 -6.99
N PHE A 76 -5.51 -14.78 -6.79
CA PHE A 76 -6.86 -14.34 -6.40
C PHE A 76 -7.48 -13.36 -7.40
N ARG A 77 -8.78 -13.53 -7.65
CA ARG A 77 -9.63 -12.61 -8.45
C ARG A 77 -10.13 -11.44 -7.59
N GLY A 78 -10.32 -10.28 -8.20
CA GLY A 78 -10.72 -9.07 -7.47
C GLY A 78 -12.18 -9.00 -7.02
N SER A 79 -13.09 -9.67 -7.73
CA SER A 79 -14.52 -9.71 -7.37
C SER A 79 -15.10 -11.09 -7.62
N LEU A 80 -16.12 -11.47 -6.84
CA LEU A 80 -16.90 -12.68 -7.11
C LEU A 80 -17.81 -12.51 -8.33
N THR A 81 -18.06 -11.28 -8.79
CA THR A 81 -18.77 -11.02 -10.05
C THR A 81 -17.98 -11.47 -11.28
N HIS A 82 -16.65 -11.61 -11.16
CA HIS A 82 -15.79 -12.16 -12.21
C HIS A 82 -15.74 -13.70 -12.21
N LYS A 83 -16.28 -14.36 -11.18
CA LYS A 83 -16.23 -15.83 -11.06
C LYS A 83 -17.13 -16.45 -12.12
N LEU A 84 -16.53 -17.15 -13.09
CA LEU A 84 -17.25 -17.86 -14.15
C LEU A 84 -17.55 -19.30 -13.75
N GLN A 85 -18.70 -19.81 -14.16
CA GLN A 85 -19.15 -21.19 -13.93
C GLN A 85 -19.70 -21.79 -15.25
N PRO A 86 -19.05 -22.81 -15.84
CA PRO A 86 -17.78 -23.40 -15.44
C PRO A 86 -16.62 -22.41 -15.55
N TRP A 87 -15.54 -22.65 -14.80
CA TRP A 87 -14.34 -21.82 -14.91
C TRP A 87 -13.77 -21.87 -16.33
N ASN A 88 -13.26 -20.73 -16.80
CA ASN A 88 -12.47 -20.62 -18.03
C ASN A 88 -11.47 -19.47 -17.90
N ARG A 89 -10.65 -19.26 -18.93
CA ARG A 89 -9.52 -18.30 -18.93
C ARG A 89 -9.91 -16.82 -18.76
N TYR A 90 -11.19 -16.45 -18.85
CA TYR A 90 -11.66 -15.10 -18.57
C TYR A 90 -11.85 -14.81 -17.07
N ASP A 91 -11.56 -15.78 -16.18
CA ASP A 91 -11.54 -15.63 -14.73
C ASP A 91 -10.12 -15.87 -14.14
N PRO A 92 -9.14 -14.99 -14.44
CA PRO A 92 -7.78 -15.09 -13.94
C PRO A 92 -7.59 -14.44 -12.55
N GLY A 93 -6.51 -14.82 -11.87
CA GLY A 93 -5.98 -14.07 -10.73
C GLY A 93 -5.27 -12.79 -11.16
N THR A 94 -4.97 -11.91 -10.21
CA THR A 94 -4.16 -10.69 -10.44
C THR A 94 -3.13 -10.49 -9.32
N LEU A 95 -2.03 -9.80 -9.59
CA LEU A 95 -1.00 -9.50 -8.58
C LEU A 95 -1.61 -8.71 -7.39
N ALA A 96 -2.35 -7.63 -7.67
CA ALA A 96 -2.90 -6.76 -6.62
C ALA A 96 -3.87 -7.49 -5.67
N ASN A 97 -4.73 -8.34 -6.21
CA ASN A 97 -5.69 -9.08 -5.42
C ASN A 97 -5.03 -10.27 -4.68
N THR A 98 -4.00 -10.87 -5.27
CA THR A 98 -3.21 -11.91 -4.60
C THR A 98 -2.45 -11.33 -3.41
N TYR A 99 -1.78 -10.18 -3.58
CA TYR A 99 -1.16 -9.44 -2.47
C TYR A 99 -2.19 -9.14 -1.37
N SER A 100 -3.32 -8.52 -1.73
CA SER A 100 -4.35 -8.13 -0.76
C SER A 100 -4.89 -9.32 0.02
N ALA A 101 -5.18 -10.44 -0.67
CA ALA A 101 -5.64 -11.68 -0.05
C ALA A 101 -4.62 -12.22 0.96
N LEU A 102 -3.34 -12.29 0.60
CA LEU A 102 -2.29 -12.79 1.48
C LEU A 102 -2.10 -11.87 2.71
N CYS A 103 -2.13 -10.56 2.52
CA CYS A 103 -2.07 -9.59 3.63
C CYS A 103 -3.26 -9.72 4.59
N ILE A 104 -4.48 -9.97 4.09
CA ILE A 104 -5.65 -10.24 4.94
C ILE A 104 -5.45 -11.53 5.73
N LEU A 105 -5.11 -12.62 5.03
CA LEU A 105 -4.99 -13.95 5.62
C LEU A 105 -3.89 -13.99 6.70
N ILE A 106 -2.72 -13.38 6.44
CA ILE A 106 -1.65 -13.31 7.45
C ILE A 106 -2.05 -12.46 8.66
N THR A 107 -2.75 -11.35 8.45
CA THR A 107 -3.21 -10.47 9.55
C THR A 107 -4.24 -11.16 10.44
N LEU A 108 -5.06 -12.03 9.87
CA LEU A 108 -6.03 -12.85 10.63
C LEU A 108 -5.39 -14.08 11.29
N GLY A 109 -4.11 -14.36 11.03
CA GLY A 109 -3.40 -15.54 11.53
C GLY A 109 -3.75 -16.84 10.82
N ASP A 110 -4.23 -16.78 9.57
CA ASP A 110 -4.53 -17.96 8.77
C ASP A 110 -3.25 -18.67 8.29
N GLU A 111 -3.24 -20.01 8.34
CA GLU A 111 -2.14 -20.84 7.82
C GLU A 111 -2.21 -21.05 6.30
N TYR A 112 -2.38 -19.95 5.53
CA TYR A 112 -2.64 -20.01 4.09
C TYR A 112 -1.56 -20.74 3.29
N ARG A 113 -0.31 -20.75 3.75
CA ARG A 113 0.80 -21.47 3.09
C ARG A 113 0.57 -22.99 3.02
N LYS A 114 -0.29 -23.55 3.89
CA LYS A 114 -0.70 -24.97 3.84
C LYS A 114 -1.84 -25.25 2.85
N LYS A 115 -2.54 -24.20 2.41
CA LYS A 115 -3.77 -24.28 1.60
C LYS A 115 -3.58 -23.82 0.16
N LEU A 116 -2.60 -22.93 -0.07
CA LEU A 116 -2.33 -22.34 -1.37
C LEU A 116 -1.18 -23.07 -2.09
N ASP A 117 -1.33 -23.23 -3.40
CA ASP A 117 -0.27 -23.72 -4.26
C ASP A 117 0.75 -22.59 -4.53
N SER A 118 1.80 -22.55 -3.71
CA SER A 118 2.84 -21.52 -3.81
C SER A 118 3.64 -21.63 -5.12
N GLU A 119 3.78 -22.83 -5.68
CA GLU A 119 4.46 -23.04 -6.96
C GLU A 119 3.62 -22.49 -8.12
N ALA A 120 2.31 -22.74 -8.12
CA ALA A 120 1.40 -22.18 -9.12
C ALA A 120 1.36 -20.65 -9.07
N ILE A 121 1.25 -20.06 -7.86
CA ILE A 121 1.23 -18.59 -7.70
C ILE A 121 2.56 -17.98 -8.19
N MET A 122 3.70 -18.56 -7.83
CA MET A 122 5.00 -18.03 -8.24
C MET A 122 5.26 -18.24 -9.73
N LYS A 123 4.84 -19.36 -10.31
CA LYS A 123 4.89 -19.59 -11.76
C LYS A 123 4.07 -18.53 -12.51
N TYR A 124 2.87 -18.23 -12.01
CA TYR A 124 2.04 -17.14 -12.53
C TYR A 124 2.77 -15.79 -12.43
N ILE A 125 3.28 -15.41 -11.27
CA ILE A 125 4.00 -14.14 -11.10
C ILE A 125 5.21 -14.05 -12.04
N LYS A 126 6.03 -15.10 -12.10
CA LYS A 126 7.17 -15.20 -13.02
C LYS A 126 6.74 -14.99 -14.48
N SER A 127 5.61 -15.58 -14.87
CA SER A 127 5.10 -15.45 -16.24
C SER A 127 4.62 -14.04 -16.58
N THR A 128 4.32 -13.19 -15.59
CA THR A 128 3.96 -11.77 -15.81
C THR A 128 5.17 -10.85 -15.97
N GLN A 129 6.39 -11.33 -15.68
CA GLN A 129 7.62 -10.55 -15.88
C GLN A 129 7.95 -10.46 -17.37
N ILE A 130 8.19 -9.25 -17.85
CA ILE A 130 8.56 -8.99 -19.25
C ILE A 130 10.06 -8.70 -19.41
N GLU A 131 10.52 -8.60 -20.65
CA GLU A 131 11.95 -8.54 -20.99
C GLU A 131 12.72 -7.42 -20.29
N ASN A 132 12.10 -6.25 -20.11
CA ASN A 132 12.72 -5.09 -19.47
C ASN A 132 12.85 -5.23 -17.93
N GLY A 133 12.34 -6.31 -17.34
CA GLY A 133 12.38 -6.61 -15.90
C GLY A 133 11.15 -6.21 -15.10
N SER A 134 10.23 -5.42 -15.68
CA SER A 134 8.95 -5.09 -15.03
C SER A 134 7.95 -6.24 -15.11
N PHE A 135 6.84 -6.11 -14.40
CA PHE A 135 5.75 -7.09 -14.35
C PHE A 135 4.48 -6.45 -14.89
N LEU A 136 3.67 -7.22 -15.63
CA LEU A 136 2.33 -6.79 -16.01
C LEU A 136 1.30 -7.33 -15.01
N SER A 137 0.12 -6.68 -14.96
CA SER A 137 -0.87 -6.94 -13.90
C SER A 137 -1.56 -8.31 -13.95
N ILE A 138 -1.61 -8.93 -15.13
CA ILE A 138 -2.42 -10.10 -15.44
C ILE A 138 -1.84 -10.87 -16.65
N LEU A 139 -2.36 -12.08 -16.90
CA LEU A 139 -2.16 -12.79 -18.17
C LEU A 139 -3.43 -12.68 -19.03
N ASP A 140 -3.28 -12.59 -20.34
CA ASP A 140 -4.38 -12.69 -21.29
C ASP A 140 -4.85 -14.14 -21.50
N ILE A 141 -5.83 -14.33 -22.40
CA ILE A 141 -6.42 -15.65 -22.70
C ILE A 141 -5.44 -16.65 -23.34
N ASP A 142 -4.33 -16.16 -23.90
CA ASP A 142 -3.27 -16.97 -24.48
C ASP A 142 -2.13 -17.23 -23.48
N GLY A 143 -2.26 -16.73 -22.25
CA GLY A 143 -1.27 -16.87 -21.20
C GLY A 143 -0.09 -15.91 -21.35
N LYS A 144 -0.25 -14.80 -22.08
CA LYS A 144 0.79 -13.78 -22.24
C LYS A 144 0.58 -12.63 -21.25
N PRO A 145 1.66 -11.99 -20.75
CA PRO A 145 1.57 -10.76 -19.95
C PRO A 145 0.65 -9.72 -20.59
N PHE A 146 -0.24 -9.11 -19.81
CA PHE A 146 -1.16 -8.06 -20.26
C PHE A 146 -1.40 -6.96 -19.22
N GLY A 147 -1.74 -5.77 -19.70
CA GLY A 147 -1.94 -4.56 -18.89
C GLY A 147 -0.68 -3.71 -18.73
N ASP A 148 -0.74 -2.73 -17.84
CA ASP A 148 0.37 -1.79 -17.65
C ASP A 148 1.44 -2.36 -16.72
N GLY A 149 2.70 -2.16 -17.11
CA GLY A 149 3.87 -2.53 -16.31
C GLY A 149 4.51 -1.31 -15.66
N ASP A 150 4.48 -1.25 -14.33
CA ASP A 150 5.13 -0.21 -13.55
C ASP A 150 5.66 -0.73 -12.20
N LEU A 151 6.22 0.17 -11.39
CA LEU A 151 6.83 -0.17 -10.11
C LEU A 151 5.85 -0.77 -9.10
N ARG A 152 4.53 -0.52 -9.23
CA ARG A 152 3.52 -1.16 -8.37
C ARG A 152 3.55 -2.67 -8.56
N GLN A 153 3.64 -3.13 -9.81
CA GLN A 153 3.67 -4.57 -10.10
C GLN A 153 4.95 -5.23 -9.57
N CYS A 154 6.09 -4.52 -9.63
CA CYS A 154 7.34 -4.99 -9.02
C CYS A 154 7.21 -5.15 -7.49
N TYR A 155 6.61 -4.15 -6.83
CA TYR A 155 6.33 -4.20 -5.39
C TYR A 155 5.40 -5.37 -5.02
N LEU A 156 4.32 -5.55 -5.77
CA LEU A 156 3.35 -6.63 -5.51
C LEU A 156 3.99 -8.00 -5.72
N ALA A 157 4.78 -8.19 -6.79
CA ALA A 157 5.50 -9.44 -7.05
C ALA A 157 6.49 -9.78 -5.92
N ALA A 158 7.32 -8.81 -5.51
CA ALA A 158 8.27 -8.98 -4.41
C ALA A 158 7.58 -9.26 -3.07
N SER A 159 6.45 -8.60 -2.81
CA SER A 159 5.66 -8.79 -1.60
C SER A 159 5.04 -10.18 -1.54
N ILE A 160 4.42 -10.64 -2.63
CA ILE A 160 3.83 -11.99 -2.70
C ILE A 160 4.92 -13.05 -2.49
N ARG A 161 6.08 -12.90 -3.15
CA ARG A 161 7.24 -13.78 -2.96
C ARG A 161 7.66 -13.87 -1.49
N LYS A 162 7.74 -12.74 -0.76
CA LYS A 162 8.06 -12.72 0.68
C LYS A 162 6.95 -13.33 1.53
N LEU A 163 5.68 -13.02 1.26
CA LEU A 163 4.50 -13.54 1.98
C LEU A 163 4.36 -15.07 1.83
N LEU A 164 4.76 -15.63 0.68
CA LEU A 164 4.81 -17.08 0.47
C LEU A 164 6.07 -17.73 1.03
N GLN A 165 7.06 -16.95 1.49
CA GLN A 165 8.41 -17.41 1.84
C GLN A 165 9.05 -18.24 0.71
N TYR A 166 8.82 -17.84 -0.54
CA TYR A 166 9.31 -18.60 -1.68
C TYR A 166 10.84 -18.51 -1.78
N PRO A 167 11.55 -19.64 -1.97
CA PRO A 167 13.00 -19.67 -1.89
C PRO A 167 13.65 -18.87 -3.01
N ALA A 168 14.76 -18.20 -2.68
CA ALA A 168 15.57 -17.53 -3.68
C ALA A 168 16.13 -18.51 -4.71
N ASN A 169 15.99 -18.16 -5.99
CA ASN A 169 16.35 -19.02 -7.11
C ASN A 169 15.56 -20.34 -7.15
N GLY A 170 14.37 -20.39 -6.54
CA GLY A 170 13.41 -21.46 -6.76
C GLY A 170 13.05 -21.59 -8.25
N VAL A 171 12.56 -22.76 -8.67
CA VAL A 171 12.31 -23.07 -10.09
C VAL A 171 11.37 -22.05 -10.73
N ASN A 172 10.36 -21.60 -9.98
CA ASN A 172 9.39 -20.59 -10.41
C ASN A 172 9.68 -19.19 -9.85
N ASP A 173 10.89 -18.93 -9.34
CA ASP A 173 11.31 -17.58 -8.96
C ASP A 173 11.49 -16.72 -10.22
N PHE A 174 11.19 -15.43 -10.10
CA PHE A 174 11.35 -14.45 -11.17
C PHE A 174 12.79 -13.89 -11.19
N ASP A 175 13.15 -13.20 -12.27
CA ASP A 175 14.47 -12.61 -12.42
C ASP A 175 14.58 -11.33 -11.57
N VAL A 176 15.10 -11.50 -10.34
CA VAL A 176 15.28 -10.41 -9.37
C VAL A 176 16.26 -9.35 -9.90
N ASP A 177 17.28 -9.75 -10.66
CA ASP A 177 18.31 -8.84 -11.14
C ASP A 177 17.78 -7.95 -12.26
N LYS A 178 16.95 -8.48 -13.17
CA LYS A 178 16.23 -7.66 -14.15
C LYS A 178 15.22 -6.72 -13.49
N MET A 179 14.49 -7.19 -12.48
CA MET A 179 13.58 -6.32 -11.73
C MET A 179 14.34 -5.15 -11.08
N GLN A 180 15.50 -5.42 -10.48
CA GLN A 180 16.36 -4.38 -9.92
C GLN A 180 16.80 -3.38 -11.01
N GLN A 181 17.28 -3.86 -12.16
CA GLN A 181 17.69 -2.99 -13.27
C GLN A 181 16.54 -2.09 -13.74
N TYR A 182 15.33 -2.64 -13.87
CA TYR A 182 14.14 -1.87 -14.20
C TYR A 182 13.86 -0.77 -13.17
N ILE A 183 13.85 -1.11 -11.87
CA ILE A 183 13.60 -0.15 -10.79
C ILE A 183 14.63 0.97 -10.82
N ILE A 184 15.93 0.66 -10.93
CA ILE A 184 16.98 1.68 -10.99
C ILE A 184 16.84 2.56 -12.24
N SER A 185 16.43 1.99 -13.38
CA SER A 185 16.19 2.75 -14.62
C SER A 185 15.01 3.73 -14.54
N SER A 186 14.10 3.54 -13.58
CA SER A 186 12.91 4.39 -13.38
C SER A 186 13.17 5.62 -12.52
N ARG A 187 14.41 5.80 -12.03
CA ARG A 187 14.80 6.99 -11.26
C ARG A 187 14.95 8.18 -12.21
N ALA A 188 14.19 9.23 -11.95
CA ALA A 188 14.23 10.48 -12.71
C ALA A 188 15.34 11.42 -12.23
N TYR A 189 15.51 12.54 -12.93
CA TYR A 189 16.60 13.49 -12.73
C TYR A 189 16.62 14.14 -11.34
N ASP A 190 15.45 14.26 -10.71
CA ASP A 190 15.24 14.87 -9.40
C ASP A 190 15.39 13.85 -8.25
N GLY A 191 15.68 12.58 -8.56
CA GLY A 191 15.94 11.52 -7.58
C GLY A 191 14.72 10.66 -7.21
N GLY A 192 13.49 11.11 -7.48
CA GLY A 192 12.31 10.26 -7.31
C GLY A 192 12.23 9.16 -8.37
N LEU A 193 11.37 8.16 -8.16
CA LEU A 193 11.10 7.12 -9.14
C LEU A 193 9.71 7.29 -9.74
N GLY A 194 9.58 6.98 -11.03
CA GLY A 194 8.29 6.98 -11.71
C GLY A 194 8.37 6.69 -13.20
N THR A 195 7.24 6.82 -13.88
CA THR A 195 7.14 6.69 -15.34
C THR A 195 7.20 8.08 -15.95
N GLN A 196 8.40 8.51 -16.33
CA GLN A 196 8.76 9.88 -16.78
C GLN A 196 8.88 10.91 -15.63
N GLU A 197 7.81 11.14 -14.89
CA GLU A 197 7.80 12.06 -13.74
C GLU A 197 7.89 11.27 -12.43
N SER A 198 8.74 11.74 -11.51
CA SER A 198 8.84 11.19 -10.16
C SER A 198 7.51 11.23 -9.43
N HIS A 199 7.18 10.16 -8.70
CA HIS A 199 5.93 10.04 -7.96
C HIS A 199 6.13 9.29 -6.65
N ALA A 200 5.66 9.82 -5.52
CA ALA A 200 5.97 9.28 -4.19
C ALA A 200 5.48 7.84 -4.01
N GLY A 201 4.28 7.52 -4.50
CA GLY A 201 3.76 6.14 -4.49
C GLY A 201 4.61 5.16 -5.31
N LEU A 202 5.13 5.58 -6.47
CA LEU A 202 6.00 4.74 -7.31
C LEU A 202 7.40 4.61 -6.70
N THR A 203 7.89 5.70 -6.09
CA THR A 203 9.13 5.74 -5.30
C THR A 203 9.09 4.72 -4.17
N PHE A 204 8.01 4.72 -3.36
CA PHE A 204 7.81 3.71 -2.33
C PHE A 204 7.83 2.29 -2.91
N CYS A 205 7.07 2.05 -3.98
CA CYS A 205 6.97 0.71 -4.57
C CYS A 205 8.34 0.18 -5.03
N GLY A 206 9.14 1.01 -5.72
CA GLY A 206 10.49 0.63 -6.14
C GLY A 206 11.41 0.34 -4.96
N LEU A 207 11.46 1.23 -3.96
CA LEU A 207 12.30 1.07 -2.78
C LEU A 207 11.90 -0.16 -1.94
N ALA A 208 10.60 -0.39 -1.74
CA ALA A 208 10.10 -1.54 -1.01
C ALA A 208 10.40 -2.84 -1.74
N ALA A 209 10.25 -2.89 -3.07
CA ALA A 209 10.62 -4.06 -3.88
C ALA A 209 12.11 -4.40 -3.76
N LEU A 210 12.99 -3.39 -3.82
CA LEU A 210 14.42 -3.55 -3.60
C LEU A 210 14.72 -4.05 -2.18
N LYS A 211 14.05 -3.51 -1.15
CA LYS A 211 14.23 -3.95 0.24
C LYS A 211 13.81 -5.41 0.43
N LEU A 212 12.64 -5.79 -0.09
CA LEU A 212 12.07 -7.14 0.00
C LEU A 212 12.92 -8.20 -0.71
N THR A 213 13.75 -7.79 -1.69
CA THR A 213 14.65 -8.68 -2.44
C THR A 213 16.12 -8.54 -2.06
N ASN A 214 16.42 -7.81 -0.97
CA ASN A 214 17.79 -7.55 -0.52
C ASN A 214 18.66 -6.89 -1.61
N ARG A 215 18.08 -6.00 -2.41
CA ARG A 215 18.72 -5.26 -3.51
C ARG A 215 18.83 -3.76 -3.28
N ILE A 216 18.35 -3.24 -2.14
CA ILE A 216 18.58 -1.84 -1.81
C ILE A 216 20.08 -1.69 -1.47
N ASP A 217 20.82 -0.95 -2.28
CA ASP A 217 22.20 -0.62 -2.01
C ASP A 217 22.28 0.54 -1.01
N GLY A 218 23.31 0.57 -0.18
CA GLY A 218 23.45 1.56 0.90
C GLY A 218 24.05 2.90 0.47
N THR A 219 24.36 3.11 -0.81
CA THR A 219 25.29 4.17 -1.23
C THR A 219 24.83 5.04 -2.40
N ASN A 220 23.54 5.11 -2.73
CA ASN A 220 23.10 5.95 -3.86
C ASN A 220 21.64 6.45 -3.76
N TRP A 221 21.20 6.89 -2.57
CA TRP A 221 19.82 7.36 -2.36
C TRP A 221 19.71 8.80 -1.85
N ASP A 222 20.81 9.55 -1.76
CA ASP A 222 20.80 10.91 -1.20
C ASP A 222 19.87 11.85 -1.96
N THR A 223 19.90 11.82 -3.31
CA THR A 223 18.99 12.62 -4.14
C THR A 223 17.52 12.19 -3.98
N THR A 224 17.28 10.89 -3.77
CA THR A 224 15.93 10.37 -3.49
C THR A 224 15.45 10.79 -2.10
N ILE A 225 16.33 10.79 -1.09
CA ILE A 225 16.02 11.26 0.27
C ILE A 225 15.70 12.76 0.23
N ASP A 226 16.53 13.55 -0.45
CA ASP A 226 16.32 14.98 -0.64
C ASP A 226 14.96 15.23 -1.32
N TRP A 227 14.68 14.54 -2.43
CA TRP A 227 13.40 14.63 -3.12
C TRP A 227 12.22 14.28 -2.20
N LEU A 228 12.30 13.18 -1.44
CA LEU A 228 11.25 12.76 -0.52
C LEU A 228 11.00 13.78 0.60
N ALA A 229 12.07 14.37 1.17
CA ALA A 229 11.96 15.39 2.20
C ALA A 229 11.21 16.64 1.69
N HIS A 230 11.46 17.04 0.45
CA HIS A 230 10.77 18.17 -0.20
C HIS A 230 9.30 17.89 -0.57
N ARG A 231 8.75 16.71 -0.26
CA ARG A 231 7.32 16.44 -0.44
C ARG A 231 6.46 16.94 0.70
N GLN A 232 7.04 17.17 1.89
CA GLN A 232 6.30 17.77 2.99
C GLN A 232 6.06 19.25 2.72
N ILE A 233 4.78 19.65 2.69
CA ILE A 233 4.38 21.01 2.35
C ILE A 233 4.55 21.91 3.57
N PHE A 234 5.19 23.05 3.37
CA PHE A 234 5.36 24.06 4.41
C PHE A 234 5.32 25.47 3.80
N TYR A 235 4.43 26.29 4.35
CA TYR A 235 4.35 27.72 4.06
C TYR A 235 4.76 28.52 5.29
N ASP A 236 5.55 29.56 5.06
CA ASP A 236 5.99 30.55 6.05
C ASP A 236 5.96 31.96 5.45
N GLN A 237 6.45 32.94 6.21
CA GLN A 237 6.49 34.34 5.80
C GLN A 237 7.35 34.62 4.56
N TYR A 238 8.24 33.70 4.16
CA TYR A 238 9.15 33.86 3.03
C TYR A 238 8.61 33.27 1.73
N ASN A 239 7.59 32.40 1.79
CA ASN A 239 6.97 31.79 0.62
C ASN A 239 5.43 31.88 0.63
N SER A 240 4.85 32.72 1.49
CA SER A 240 3.40 32.92 1.59
C SER A 240 2.78 33.48 0.30
N ASP A 241 3.57 34.12 -0.56
CA ASP A 241 3.13 34.55 -1.89
C ASP A 241 2.75 33.36 -2.78
N LEU A 242 3.27 32.16 -2.52
CA LEU A 242 2.87 30.94 -3.23
C LEU A 242 1.40 30.59 -3.03
N LEU A 243 0.77 31.02 -1.93
CA LEU A 243 -0.65 30.78 -1.66
C LEU A 243 -1.59 31.50 -2.65
N GLN A 244 -1.07 32.37 -3.53
CA GLN A 244 -1.84 32.95 -4.62
C GLN A 244 -1.99 32.01 -5.84
N TYR A 245 -1.23 30.91 -5.88
CA TYR A 245 -1.28 29.94 -6.98
C TYR A 245 -2.33 28.87 -6.70
N ASP A 246 -3.01 28.43 -7.77
CA ASP A 246 -4.12 27.46 -7.67
C ASP A 246 -3.77 26.18 -6.92
N TYR A 247 -2.53 25.68 -6.96
CA TYR A 247 -2.13 24.41 -6.34
C TYR A 247 -1.45 24.57 -4.98
N CYS A 248 -1.68 25.67 -4.29
CA CYS A 248 -1.15 25.96 -2.96
C CYS A 248 -2.30 26.31 -2.01
N ASP A 249 -2.46 25.53 -0.95
CA ASP A 249 -3.51 25.69 0.04
C ASP A 249 -2.88 25.70 1.44
N ASP A 250 -3.22 26.68 2.28
CA ASP A 250 -2.69 26.77 3.65
C ASP A 250 -3.12 25.56 4.50
N THR A 251 -4.25 24.92 4.17
CA THR A 251 -4.71 23.69 4.83
C THR A 251 -3.80 22.48 4.55
N ASP A 252 -2.97 22.53 3.51
CA ASP A 252 -2.01 21.46 3.17
C ASP A 252 -0.76 21.46 4.07
N GLN A 253 -0.60 22.46 4.96
CA GLN A 253 0.59 22.59 5.80
C GLN A 253 0.86 21.32 6.64
N GLY A 254 2.06 20.77 6.49
CA GLY A 254 2.49 19.53 7.13
C GLY A 254 2.10 18.25 6.40
N GLY A 255 1.13 18.34 5.48
CA GLY A 255 0.78 17.27 4.56
C GLY A 255 1.90 17.00 3.55
N HIS A 256 1.71 15.95 2.74
CA HIS A 256 2.69 15.60 1.71
C HIS A 256 2.03 15.56 0.35
N ASN A 257 2.71 16.06 -0.67
CA ASN A 257 2.32 15.86 -2.06
C ASN A 257 2.99 14.63 -2.67
N GLY A 258 2.38 14.10 -3.72
CA GLY A 258 2.95 12.96 -4.46
C GLY A 258 4.05 13.37 -5.43
N ARG A 259 4.04 14.64 -5.84
CA ARG A 259 4.86 15.25 -6.88
C ARG A 259 4.97 16.74 -6.62
N ALA A 260 6.02 17.37 -7.14
CA ALA A 260 6.21 18.81 -7.00
C ALA A 260 5.01 19.62 -7.52
N ASN A 261 4.69 20.72 -6.82
CA ASN A 261 3.61 21.66 -7.17
C ASN A 261 2.21 21.02 -7.27
N LYS A 262 1.93 20.04 -6.41
CA LYS A 262 0.61 19.45 -6.21
C LYS A 262 0.18 19.60 -4.75
N TYR A 263 -1.13 19.53 -4.53
CA TYR A 263 -1.75 19.52 -3.21
C TYR A 263 -1.27 18.37 -2.33
N ALA A 264 -1.46 18.52 -1.02
CA ALA A 264 -1.33 17.41 -0.09
C ALA A 264 -2.40 16.34 -0.33
N ASP A 265 -2.08 15.12 0.08
CA ASP A 265 -3.01 14.00 0.12
C ASP A 265 -2.63 13.12 1.32
N THR A 266 -3.63 12.67 2.08
CA THR A 266 -3.44 11.75 3.21
C THR A 266 -2.55 10.56 2.87
N CYS A 267 -2.70 9.94 1.69
CA CYS A 267 -1.94 8.76 1.36
C CYS A 267 -0.44 9.03 1.18
N TYR A 268 -0.05 10.24 0.73
CA TYR A 268 1.35 10.59 0.57
C TYR A 268 2.07 10.82 1.89
N SER A 269 1.34 11.10 2.97
CA SER A 269 1.93 11.06 4.32
C SER A 269 2.52 9.68 4.62
N PHE A 270 1.87 8.60 4.15
CA PHE A 270 2.46 7.27 4.22
C PHE A 270 3.52 7.04 3.15
N TRP A 271 3.24 7.33 1.88
CA TRP A 271 4.18 6.98 0.80
C TRP A 271 5.53 7.69 0.94
N CYS A 272 5.56 8.94 1.41
CA CYS A 272 6.80 9.66 1.68
C CYS A 272 7.48 9.16 2.95
N ALA A 273 6.75 9.08 4.07
CA ALA A 273 7.32 8.66 5.35
C ALA A 273 7.83 7.21 5.33
N GLY A 274 7.09 6.33 4.67
CA GLY A 274 7.46 4.94 4.43
C GLY A 274 8.72 4.83 3.60
N SER A 275 8.83 5.61 2.51
CA SER A 275 10.04 5.62 1.67
C SER A 275 11.28 6.07 2.45
N LEU A 276 11.16 7.16 3.22
CA LEU A 276 12.24 7.64 4.09
C LEU A 276 12.58 6.60 5.17
N SER A 277 11.59 5.92 5.74
CA SER A 277 11.82 4.83 6.71
C SER A 277 12.61 3.65 6.10
N LEU A 278 12.31 3.23 4.86
CA LEU A 278 13.04 2.16 4.17
C LEU A 278 14.53 2.49 3.95
N LEU A 279 14.82 3.79 3.84
CA LEU A 279 16.16 4.38 3.66
C LEU A 279 16.83 4.82 4.98
N ASN A 280 16.21 4.56 6.14
CA ASN A 280 16.69 5.01 7.45
C ASN A 280 16.86 6.55 7.55
N ALA A 281 15.93 7.29 6.94
CA ALA A 281 15.98 8.74 6.77
C ALA A 281 14.74 9.45 7.35
N SER A 282 14.02 8.81 8.28
CA SER A 282 12.77 9.35 8.86
C SER A 282 12.95 10.66 9.64
N GLN A 283 14.17 11.02 10.04
CA GLN A 283 14.49 12.28 10.73
C GLN A 283 14.24 13.54 9.88
N PHE A 284 14.07 13.40 8.56
CA PHE A 284 13.80 14.53 7.66
C PHE A 284 12.32 14.91 7.56
N ILE A 285 11.45 14.28 8.36
CA ILE A 285 10.02 14.60 8.43
C ILE A 285 9.78 15.46 9.66
N ASP A 286 9.13 16.61 9.48
CA ASP A 286 8.51 17.30 10.60
C ASP A 286 7.30 16.49 11.07
N ARG A 287 7.56 15.65 12.08
CA ARG A 287 6.56 14.77 12.68
C ARG A 287 5.37 15.54 13.23
N GLN A 288 5.58 16.71 13.84
CA GLN A 288 4.50 17.45 14.49
C GLN A 288 3.51 17.98 13.45
N LEU A 289 4.03 18.59 12.38
CA LEU A 289 3.21 19.09 11.28
C LEU A 289 2.49 17.96 10.54
N ALA A 290 3.16 16.84 10.27
CA ALA A 290 2.54 15.68 9.62
C ALA A 290 1.38 15.10 10.46
N CYS A 291 1.57 14.95 11.78
CA CYS A 291 0.51 14.50 12.67
C CYS A 291 -0.66 15.50 12.72
N ARG A 292 -0.38 16.80 12.73
CA ARG A 292 -1.42 17.84 12.71
C ARG A 292 -2.25 17.79 11.44
N TYR A 293 -1.61 17.69 10.27
CA TYR A 293 -2.33 17.54 9.00
C TYR A 293 -3.28 16.34 9.04
N LEU A 294 -2.78 15.16 9.44
CA LEU A 294 -3.62 13.96 9.52
C LEU A 294 -4.77 14.13 10.52
N LEU A 295 -4.50 14.54 11.75
CA LEU A 295 -5.46 14.47 12.86
C LEU A 295 -6.43 15.67 12.92
N ASN A 296 -6.00 16.85 12.45
CA ASN A 296 -6.80 18.07 12.49
C ASN A 296 -7.48 18.35 11.14
N VAL A 297 -6.84 18.01 10.02
CA VAL A 297 -7.35 18.35 8.68
C VAL A 297 -8.11 17.18 8.05
N THR A 298 -7.50 16.00 7.96
CA THR A 298 -8.08 14.89 7.16
C THR A 298 -8.83 13.83 7.98
N GLN A 299 -8.70 13.81 9.30
CA GLN A 299 -9.48 12.92 10.18
C GLN A 299 -10.95 13.36 10.22
N ASN A 300 -11.85 12.48 9.79
CA ASN A 300 -13.27 12.75 9.88
C ASN A 300 -13.77 12.61 11.34
N GLN A 301 -14.10 13.75 11.96
CA GLN A 301 -14.48 13.82 13.38
C GLN A 301 -15.88 13.24 13.68
N ILE A 302 -16.71 13.01 12.66
CA ILE A 302 -18.10 12.57 12.84
C ILE A 302 -18.19 11.05 12.76
N ILE A 303 -17.76 10.48 11.62
CA ILE A 303 -17.93 9.05 11.33
C ILE A 303 -16.66 8.22 11.52
N GLY A 304 -15.50 8.86 11.71
CA GLY A 304 -14.20 8.21 11.69
C GLY A 304 -13.68 7.97 10.27
N GLY A 305 -12.47 7.45 10.17
CA GLY A 305 -11.72 7.34 8.92
C GLY A 305 -10.95 8.63 8.61
N PHE A 306 -10.08 8.56 7.59
CA PHE A 306 -9.41 9.73 7.02
C PHE A 306 -9.89 9.90 5.57
N SER A 307 -10.06 11.15 5.19
CA SER A 307 -10.34 11.59 3.82
C SER A 307 -9.05 11.76 3.05
N LYS A 308 -9.15 11.88 1.72
CA LYS A 308 -8.01 12.21 0.86
C LYS A 308 -7.48 13.62 1.18
N THR A 309 -8.37 14.61 1.18
CA THR A 309 -8.14 15.98 1.66
C THR A 309 -9.28 16.39 2.62
N ASP A 310 -9.31 17.65 3.06
CA ASP A 310 -10.39 18.24 3.87
C ASP A 310 -11.74 18.34 3.14
N ALA A 311 -11.74 18.30 1.80
CA ALA A 311 -12.91 18.43 0.95
C ALA A 311 -13.58 17.11 0.57
N ASP A 312 -12.97 15.97 0.93
CA ASP A 312 -13.42 14.63 0.53
C ASP A 312 -14.13 13.88 1.67
N ASP A 313 -14.96 12.90 1.30
CA ASP A 313 -15.47 11.89 2.25
C ASP A 313 -14.38 10.86 2.58
N PRO A 314 -14.38 10.27 3.79
CA PRO A 314 -13.44 9.22 4.12
C PRO A 314 -13.68 7.96 3.28
N ASP A 315 -12.59 7.30 2.92
CA ASP A 315 -12.59 5.99 2.26
C ASP A 315 -11.57 5.03 2.93
N PRO A 316 -11.74 3.70 2.78
CA PRO A 316 -10.87 2.73 3.46
C PRO A 316 -9.39 2.85 3.10
N TYR A 317 -9.06 3.30 1.88
CA TYR A 317 -7.68 3.38 1.42
C TYR A 317 -6.95 4.53 2.11
N HIS A 318 -7.47 5.75 2.05
CA HIS A 318 -6.88 6.89 2.75
C HIS A 318 -6.96 6.73 4.26
N ALA A 319 -8.06 6.18 4.78
CA ALA A 319 -8.19 5.90 6.20
C ALA A 319 -7.11 4.95 6.72
N TYR A 320 -6.82 3.87 5.99
CA TYR A 320 -5.77 2.94 6.39
C TYR A 320 -4.38 3.57 6.27
N LEU A 321 -4.10 4.25 5.17
CA LEU A 321 -2.78 4.85 4.96
C LEU A 321 -2.51 6.03 5.91
N GLY A 322 -3.52 6.79 6.32
CA GLY A 322 -3.40 7.78 7.39
C GLY A 322 -2.98 7.14 8.72
N LEU A 323 -3.58 6.01 9.10
CA LEU A 323 -3.18 5.25 10.29
C LEU A 323 -1.78 4.64 10.14
N ALA A 324 -1.44 4.12 8.96
CA ALA A 324 -0.11 3.58 8.68
C ALA A 324 0.96 4.68 8.80
N ALA A 325 0.68 5.89 8.30
CA ALA A 325 1.55 7.05 8.47
C ALA A 325 1.72 7.43 9.94
N LEU A 326 0.62 7.52 10.71
CA LEU A 326 0.67 7.80 12.15
C LEU A 326 1.47 6.74 12.93
N SER A 327 1.37 5.47 12.56
CA SER A 327 2.17 4.38 13.16
C SER A 327 3.67 4.55 12.86
N LEU A 328 4.04 4.88 11.61
CA LEU A 328 5.43 5.18 11.25
C LEU A 328 5.98 6.41 11.99
N LEU A 329 5.14 7.43 12.16
CA LEU A 329 5.43 8.62 12.93
C LEU A 329 5.43 8.36 14.44
N LYS A 330 5.22 7.13 14.90
CA LYS A 330 5.18 6.77 16.33
C LYS A 330 4.17 7.64 17.10
N PHE A 331 2.99 7.85 16.53
CA PHE A 331 1.86 8.41 17.27
C PHE A 331 1.31 7.33 18.22
N GLU A 332 0.87 7.75 19.41
CA GLU A 332 0.42 6.82 20.45
C GLU A 332 -0.89 6.10 20.09
N GLY A 333 -1.14 4.94 20.70
CA GLY A 333 -2.38 4.18 20.52
C GLY A 333 -2.46 3.33 19.25
N LEU A 334 -1.37 3.20 18.49
CA LEU A 334 -1.27 2.33 17.33
C LEU A 334 -0.21 1.25 17.54
N LYS A 335 -0.45 0.05 16.99
CA LYS A 335 0.58 -0.98 16.86
C LYS A 335 1.65 -0.55 15.86
N GLU A 336 2.80 -1.22 15.92
CA GLU A 336 3.86 -1.01 14.93
C GLU A 336 3.46 -1.56 13.55
N LEU A 337 3.93 -0.89 12.50
CA LEU A 337 3.73 -1.29 11.11
C LEU A 337 5.00 -1.96 10.56
N ASP A 338 4.83 -3.01 9.76
CA ASP A 338 5.87 -3.46 8.83
C ASP A 338 5.86 -2.56 7.58
N THR A 339 6.83 -1.66 7.48
CA THR A 339 6.92 -0.70 6.37
C THR A 339 7.03 -1.39 5.01
N MET A 340 7.66 -2.56 4.92
CA MET A 340 7.89 -3.22 3.62
C MET A 340 6.63 -3.87 3.09
N LEU A 341 5.83 -4.49 3.94
CA LEU A 341 4.62 -5.22 3.54
C LEU A 341 3.33 -4.43 3.80
N VAL A 342 3.43 -3.27 4.44
CA VAL A 342 2.31 -2.39 4.81
C VAL A 342 1.22 -3.17 5.54
N ILE A 343 1.61 -3.93 6.56
CA ILE A 343 0.73 -4.67 7.46
C ILE A 343 1.18 -4.46 8.91
N PRO A 344 0.34 -4.74 9.92
CA PRO A 344 0.77 -4.75 11.32
C PRO A 344 2.01 -5.64 11.54
N LYS A 345 2.97 -5.16 12.35
CA LYS A 345 4.26 -5.82 12.54
C LYS A 345 4.15 -7.17 13.23
N ASP A 346 3.17 -7.34 14.11
CA ASP A 346 2.84 -8.62 14.73
C ASP A 346 2.41 -9.67 13.69
N ALA A 347 1.66 -9.28 12.66
CA ALA A 347 1.28 -10.15 11.56
C ALA A 347 2.47 -10.59 10.71
N SER A 348 3.41 -9.68 10.38
CA SER A 348 4.59 -10.05 9.58
C SER A 348 5.64 -10.83 10.37
N SER A 349 5.60 -10.82 11.70
CA SER A 349 6.59 -11.50 12.57
C SER A 349 6.70 -13.01 12.35
N VAL A 350 5.64 -13.65 11.84
CA VAL A 350 5.62 -15.09 11.50
C VAL A 350 6.35 -15.40 10.19
N LEU A 351 6.70 -14.37 9.42
CA LEU A 351 7.58 -14.48 8.26
C LEU A 351 9.01 -14.39 8.77
N SER A 352 9.57 -15.54 9.14
CA SER A 352 10.98 -15.64 9.53
C SER A 352 11.90 -14.97 8.50
N SER A 353 12.96 -14.34 9.00
CA SER A 353 13.98 -13.54 8.29
C SER A 353 14.44 -14.15 6.98
#